data_AF-A0AAE0QT01-F1
#
_entry.id   AF-A0AAE0QT01-F1
#
_cell.length_a   1.000
_cell.length_b   1.000
_cell.length_c   1.000
_cell.angle_alpha   90.00
_cell.angle_beta   90.00
_cell.angle_gamma   90.00
#
_symmetry.space_group_name_H-M   'P 1'
#
loop_
_entity.id
_entity.type
_entity.pdbx_description
1 polymer ?
#
loop_
_entity_poly.entity_id
_entity_poly.type
_entity_poly.pdbx_seq_one_letter_code
_entity_poly.pdbx_strand_id
1 'polypeptide(L)'
;MEENRDRLYSSVMACNRVTVRRSLDKLLEYRPSAELFPIIVSQDCGHTETADVIASYGSKLTHIKQPDLSEISVPTGHNKFQGYYKISRHYRWALNQVFNTFSYSAVIVVEDDLEVAQDFFEYFKALYPILKFDPTLWCVSAWNDNGREGYVDAAKSSLLYRTDFFPGLGWMLLKEVWDELEPKWPASFWDDWMRHPNQRKERSCIRPEISRTLTFGRKGVSLGQFYDKYLRYIKLNTEFVPFTKTDLSYLEQEKYDEAFEKEVYNAPIVTVEELKNGKLSGRGPFRLQYSSAPSFKTLAREFGLMDDLKSGVPRAGYRGVVSFFSQGKRIYIAPPVGWTKYDPSWS
;
A
#
# COMPACT_ATOMS: atom_id res chain seq x y z
N MET A 1 2.49 26.97 17.91
CA MET A 1 3.27 26.11 16.97
C MET A 1 3.32 24.63 17.40
N GLU A 2 2.73 24.25 18.54
CA GLU A 2 2.70 22.87 19.03
C GLU A 2 1.47 22.07 18.53
N GLU A 3 0.39 22.76 18.17
CA GLU A 3 -0.91 22.21 17.71
C GLU A 3 -0.88 21.45 16.37
N ASN A 4 0.15 21.62 15.54
CA ASN A 4 0.22 20.99 14.20
C ASN A 4 0.91 19.61 14.20
N ARG A 5 1.43 19.13 15.34
CA ARG A 5 2.31 17.94 15.37
C ARG A 5 1.61 16.58 15.27
N ASP A 6 0.30 16.52 15.57
CA ASP A 6 -0.47 15.26 15.67
C ASP A 6 -1.61 15.14 14.64
N ARG A 7 -1.69 16.06 13.68
CA ARG A 7 -2.69 16.01 12.61
C ARG A 7 -2.19 15.09 11.49
N LEU A 8 -3.09 14.26 10.96
CA LEU A 8 -2.83 13.31 9.88
C LEU A 8 -3.60 13.74 8.64
N TYR A 9 -2.89 14.08 7.57
CA TYR A 9 -3.49 14.77 6.44
C TYR A 9 -3.82 13.78 5.33
N SER A 10 -4.99 13.87 4.71
CA SER A 10 -5.29 13.05 3.53
C SER A 10 -5.08 13.86 2.25
N SER A 11 -4.13 13.43 1.41
CA SER A 11 -3.88 14.02 0.09
C SER A 11 -4.47 13.11 -0.98
N VAL A 12 -5.48 13.62 -1.69
CA VAL A 12 -6.11 12.94 -2.82
C VAL A 12 -5.45 13.37 -4.12
N MET A 13 -4.87 12.41 -4.85
CA MET A 13 -4.23 12.60 -6.14
C MET A 13 -5.28 12.43 -7.26
N ALA A 14 -5.67 13.54 -7.89
CA ALA A 14 -6.69 13.58 -8.94
C ALA A 14 -6.15 14.12 -10.26
N CYS A 15 -6.82 13.81 -11.37
CA CYS A 15 -6.47 14.31 -12.70
C CYS A 15 -7.73 14.62 -13.52
N ASN A 16 -8.25 13.63 -14.25
CA ASN A 16 -9.29 13.80 -15.26
C ASN A 16 -10.46 12.81 -15.11
N ARG A 17 -10.70 12.30 -13.90
CA ARG A 17 -11.77 11.35 -13.61
C ARG A 17 -12.82 11.99 -12.72
N VAL A 18 -14.02 12.25 -13.24
CA VAL A 18 -15.16 12.77 -12.45
C VAL A 18 -15.60 11.81 -11.35
N THR A 19 -15.23 10.52 -11.46
CA THR A 19 -15.44 9.50 -10.44
C THR A 19 -14.65 9.74 -9.15
N VAL A 20 -13.75 10.74 -9.11
CA VAL A 20 -13.16 11.25 -7.85
C VAL A 20 -14.23 11.54 -6.79
N ARG A 21 -15.46 11.89 -7.22
CA ARG A 21 -16.65 11.99 -6.37
C ARG A 21 -16.82 10.78 -5.45
N ARG A 22 -16.71 9.56 -5.98
CA ARG A 22 -16.85 8.32 -5.20
C ARG A 22 -15.80 8.22 -4.09
N SER A 23 -14.55 8.56 -4.39
CA SER A 23 -13.47 8.56 -3.41
C SER A 23 -13.70 9.61 -2.32
N LEU A 24 -14.02 10.85 -2.72
CA LEU A 24 -14.26 11.98 -1.81
C LEU A 24 -15.50 11.77 -0.94
N ASP A 25 -16.58 11.24 -1.48
CA ASP A 25 -17.80 10.94 -0.72
C ASP A 25 -17.49 9.99 0.44
N LYS A 26 -16.73 8.91 0.18
CA LYS A 26 -16.36 7.92 1.20
C LYS A 26 -15.34 8.44 2.21
N LEU A 27 -14.35 9.21 1.76
CA LEU A 27 -13.43 9.90 2.66
C LEU A 27 -14.17 10.86 3.60
N LEU A 28 -15.12 11.64 3.10
CA LEU A 28 -15.90 12.58 3.92
C LEU A 28 -16.90 11.88 4.84
N GLU A 29 -17.53 10.80 4.36
CA GLU A 29 -18.49 9.99 5.13
C GLU A 29 -17.84 9.40 6.39
N TYR A 30 -16.62 8.85 6.26
CA TYR A 30 -15.94 8.17 7.36
C TYR A 30 -14.95 9.06 8.13
N ARG A 31 -14.78 10.33 7.74
CA ARG A 31 -13.85 11.27 8.41
C ARG A 31 -14.33 11.59 9.83
N PRO A 32 -13.56 11.25 10.88
CA PRO A 32 -13.99 11.49 12.26
C PRO A 32 -13.84 12.95 12.70
N SER A 33 -12.93 13.71 12.09
CA SER A 33 -12.70 15.13 12.38
C SER A 33 -12.06 15.82 11.19
N ALA A 34 -12.62 16.98 10.79
CA ALA A 34 -12.05 17.83 9.74
C ALA A 34 -10.73 18.50 10.18
N GLU A 35 -10.52 18.66 11.49
CA GLU A 35 -9.31 19.25 12.05
C GLU A 35 -8.16 18.24 12.10
N LEU A 36 -8.45 17.00 12.51
CA LEU A 36 -7.44 15.95 12.57
C LEU A 36 -7.09 15.41 11.19
N PHE A 37 -8.07 15.37 10.28
CA PHE A 37 -7.95 14.84 8.93
C PHE A 37 -8.47 15.81 7.86
N PRO A 38 -7.87 16.99 7.70
CA PRO A 38 -8.22 17.85 6.59
C PRO A 38 -7.83 17.15 5.27
N ILE A 39 -8.66 17.37 4.25
CA ILE A 39 -8.51 16.72 2.95
C ILE A 39 -8.00 17.77 1.96
N ILE A 40 -6.85 17.50 1.36
CA ILE A 40 -6.32 18.27 0.23
C ILE A 40 -6.52 17.44 -1.03
N VAL A 41 -7.16 18.01 -2.05
CA VAL A 41 -7.25 17.42 -3.37
C VAL A 41 -6.26 18.15 -4.28
N SER A 42 -5.24 17.42 -4.71
CA SER A 42 -4.25 17.89 -5.69
C SER A 42 -4.67 17.40 -7.06
N GLN A 43 -5.09 18.33 -7.92
CA GLN A 43 -5.55 18.03 -9.28
C GLN A 43 -4.48 18.38 -10.33
N ASP A 44 -4.09 17.40 -11.14
CA ASP A 44 -3.31 17.61 -12.38
C ASP A 44 -4.23 17.69 -13.62
N CYS A 45 -3.64 17.73 -14.82
CA CYS A 45 -4.32 17.53 -16.11
C CYS A 45 -5.26 18.66 -16.57
N GLY A 46 -5.65 19.59 -15.69
CA GLY A 46 -6.48 20.75 -16.04
C GLY A 46 -7.90 20.38 -16.52
N HIS A 47 -8.41 19.21 -16.15
CA HIS A 47 -9.72 18.73 -16.59
C HIS A 47 -10.85 19.46 -15.87
N THR A 48 -11.62 20.27 -16.61
CA THR A 48 -12.64 21.18 -16.07
C THR A 48 -13.74 20.46 -15.31
N GLU A 49 -14.30 19.38 -15.86
CA GLU A 49 -15.41 18.66 -15.24
C GLU A 49 -15.00 18.00 -13.92
N THR A 50 -13.75 17.53 -13.84
CA THR A 50 -13.19 17.02 -12.58
C THR A 50 -12.97 18.16 -11.59
N ALA A 51 -12.50 19.32 -12.07
CA ALA A 51 -12.33 20.50 -11.23
C ALA A 51 -13.65 20.99 -10.63
N ASP A 52 -14.73 20.98 -11.43
CA ASP A 52 -16.09 21.36 -11.01
C ASP A 52 -16.64 20.39 -9.97
N VAL A 53 -16.42 19.08 -10.15
CA VAL A 53 -16.77 18.07 -9.15
C VAL A 53 -16.05 18.34 -7.83
N ILE A 54 -14.73 18.57 -7.86
CA ILE A 54 -13.94 18.84 -6.64
C ILE A 54 -14.39 20.16 -5.99
N ALA A 55 -14.60 21.22 -6.78
CA ALA A 55 -15.05 22.51 -6.30
C ALA A 55 -16.45 22.45 -5.64
N SER A 56 -17.32 21.54 -6.09
CA SER A 56 -18.67 21.38 -5.53
C SER A 56 -18.70 20.98 -4.04
N TYR A 57 -17.59 20.46 -3.49
CA TYR A 57 -17.46 20.15 -2.07
C TYR A 57 -17.20 21.38 -1.18
N GLY A 58 -16.88 22.53 -1.77
CA GLY A 58 -16.67 23.79 -1.06
C GLY A 58 -15.61 23.68 0.04
N SER A 59 -15.90 24.24 1.22
CA SER A 59 -14.98 24.29 2.36
C SER A 59 -14.71 22.95 3.05
N LYS A 60 -15.33 21.84 2.59
CA LYS A 60 -15.09 20.51 3.16
C LYS A 60 -13.68 19.98 2.85
N LEU A 61 -13.03 20.53 1.82
CA LEU A 61 -11.71 20.17 1.33
C LEU A 61 -10.95 21.41 0.81
N THR A 62 -9.64 21.26 0.62
CA THR A 62 -8.79 22.26 -0.04
C THR A 62 -8.43 21.75 -1.43
N HIS A 63 -8.76 22.51 -2.48
CA HIS A 63 -8.44 22.16 -3.86
C HIS A 63 -7.21 22.93 -4.34
N ILE A 64 -6.14 22.22 -4.69
CA ILE A 64 -4.92 22.78 -5.29
C ILE A 64 -4.71 22.19 -6.68
N LYS A 65 -4.12 22.98 -7.60
CA LYS A 65 -3.94 22.60 -9.00
C LYS A 65 -2.46 22.59 -9.37
N GLN A 66 -2.00 21.49 -9.95
CA GLN A 66 -0.63 21.33 -10.43
C GLN A 66 -0.37 22.38 -11.53
N PRO A 67 0.61 23.30 -11.35
CA PRO A 67 0.72 24.49 -12.20
C PRO A 67 1.33 24.22 -13.58
N ASP A 68 2.19 23.21 -13.71
CA ASP A 68 2.88 22.85 -14.95
C ASP A 68 2.15 21.73 -15.70
N LEU A 69 1.30 22.12 -16.65
CA LEU A 69 0.58 21.18 -17.51
C LEU A 69 1.31 20.88 -18.84
N SER A 70 2.55 21.34 -18.99
CA SER A 70 3.32 21.14 -20.22
C SER A 70 3.62 19.66 -20.48
N GLU A 71 3.84 19.31 -21.75
CA GLU A 71 4.36 18.00 -22.13
C GLU A 71 5.79 17.81 -21.61
N ILE A 72 6.10 16.59 -21.17
CA ILE A 72 7.41 16.24 -20.64
C ILE A 72 8.27 15.68 -21.78
N SER A 73 9.47 16.21 -21.95
CA SER A 73 10.45 15.59 -22.86
C SER A 73 10.90 14.26 -22.26
N VAL A 74 10.70 13.16 -22.98
CA VAL A 74 11.01 11.81 -22.52
C VAL A 74 12.11 11.18 -23.38
N PRO A 75 12.92 10.26 -22.82
CA PRO A 75 13.93 9.52 -23.58
C PRO A 75 13.32 8.75 -24.76
N THR A 76 14.16 8.48 -25.77
CA THR A 76 13.79 7.62 -26.91
C THR A 76 13.21 6.29 -26.43
N GLY A 77 12.05 5.91 -26.97
CA GLY A 77 11.33 4.68 -26.59
C GLY A 77 10.33 4.86 -25.42
N HIS A 78 10.34 6.00 -24.72
CA HIS A 78 9.43 6.27 -23.60
C HIS A 78 8.16 7.04 -23.97
N ASN A 79 7.92 7.31 -25.26
CA ASN A 79 6.74 8.05 -25.72
C ASN A 79 5.41 7.45 -25.23
N LYS A 80 5.29 6.12 -25.18
CA LYS A 80 4.11 5.43 -24.65
C LYS A 80 3.93 5.54 -23.12
N PHE A 81 4.93 6.04 -22.41
CA PHE A 81 4.97 6.14 -20.96
C PHE A 81 4.84 7.59 -20.45
N GLN A 82 4.49 8.54 -21.31
CA GLN A 82 4.29 9.96 -20.93
C GLN A 82 3.43 10.14 -19.67
N GLY A 83 2.36 9.36 -19.53
CA GLY A 83 1.52 9.39 -18.34
C GLY A 83 2.28 9.12 -17.03
N TYR A 84 3.25 8.20 -17.02
CA TYR A 84 4.06 7.89 -15.84
C TYR A 84 5.01 9.04 -15.46
N TYR A 85 5.48 9.81 -16.43
CA TYR A 85 6.27 11.02 -16.17
C TYR A 85 5.39 12.12 -15.55
N LYS A 86 4.19 12.33 -16.09
CA LYS A 86 3.21 13.29 -15.55
C LYS A 86 2.80 12.93 -14.12
N ILE A 87 2.51 11.65 -13.86
CA ILE A 87 2.25 11.14 -12.50
C ILE A 87 3.42 11.47 -11.57
N SER A 88 4.67 11.18 -11.96
CA SER A 88 5.81 11.45 -11.10
C SER A 88 6.00 12.95 -10.80
N ARG A 89 5.82 13.82 -11.80
CA ARG A 89 5.82 15.28 -11.63
C ARG A 89 4.73 15.72 -10.65
N HIS A 90 3.52 15.19 -10.81
CA HIS A 90 2.38 15.54 -9.96
C HIS A 90 2.58 15.12 -8.51
N TYR A 91 3.01 13.88 -8.27
CA TYR A 91 3.36 13.39 -6.93
C TYR A 91 4.40 14.27 -6.25
N ARG A 92 5.49 14.63 -6.96
CA ARG A 92 6.52 15.51 -6.41
C ARG A 92 5.97 16.86 -6.01
N TRP A 93 5.21 17.50 -6.90
CA TRP A 93 4.62 18.80 -6.62
C TRP A 93 3.64 18.73 -5.45
N ALA A 94 2.72 17.76 -5.44
CA ALA A 94 1.70 17.61 -4.41
C ALA A 94 2.32 17.37 -3.02
N LEU A 95 3.32 16.48 -2.92
CA LEU A 95 4.01 16.21 -1.66
C LEU A 95 4.81 17.43 -1.19
N ASN A 96 5.42 18.19 -2.10
CA ASN A 96 6.03 19.48 -1.75
C ASN A 96 5.03 20.49 -1.22
N GLN A 97 3.82 20.56 -1.78
CA GLN A 97 2.76 21.41 -1.21
C GLN A 97 2.45 20.97 0.22
N VAL A 98 2.19 19.69 0.45
CA VAL A 98 1.89 19.12 1.77
C VAL A 98 2.98 19.41 2.81
N PHE A 99 4.24 19.09 2.49
CA PHE A 99 5.33 19.13 3.47
C PHE A 99 6.02 20.49 3.58
N ASN A 100 6.08 21.27 2.50
CA ASN A 100 6.83 22.54 2.49
C ASN A 100 5.90 23.76 2.55
N THR A 101 4.74 23.72 1.89
CA THR A 101 3.79 24.85 1.89
C THR A 101 2.80 24.77 3.05
N PHE A 102 2.16 23.62 3.25
CA PHE A 102 1.25 23.40 4.38
C PHE A 102 1.99 23.02 5.67
N SER A 103 3.28 22.67 5.57
CA SER A 103 4.17 22.34 6.71
C SER A 103 3.64 21.21 7.59
N TYR A 104 3.03 20.20 6.98
CA TYR A 104 2.57 19.01 7.68
C TYR A 104 3.70 18.04 8.01
N SER A 105 3.54 17.23 9.06
CA SER A 105 4.54 16.24 9.48
C SER A 105 4.33 14.86 8.83
N ALA A 106 3.10 14.57 8.39
CA ALA A 106 2.74 13.31 7.75
C ALA A 106 1.59 13.48 6.76
N VAL A 107 1.46 12.53 5.83
CA VAL A 107 0.37 12.51 4.85
C VAL A 107 -0.06 11.10 4.53
N ILE A 108 -1.36 10.89 4.37
CA ILE A 108 -2.01 9.70 3.84
C ILE A 108 -2.36 10.01 2.38
N VAL A 109 -1.65 9.38 1.45
CA VAL A 109 -1.85 9.55 0.01
C VAL A 109 -2.91 8.57 -0.49
N VAL A 110 -3.92 9.09 -1.19
CA VAL A 110 -5.04 8.35 -1.76
C VAL A 110 -5.19 8.75 -3.24
N GLU A 111 -5.27 7.80 -4.17
CA GLU A 111 -5.57 8.11 -5.57
C GLU A 111 -7.08 8.27 -5.79
N ASP A 112 -7.49 9.07 -6.79
CA ASP A 112 -8.88 9.42 -7.08
C ASP A 112 -9.78 8.23 -7.47
N ASP A 113 -9.19 7.05 -7.67
CA ASP A 113 -9.90 5.80 -7.95
C ASP A 113 -9.95 4.81 -6.78
N LEU A 114 -9.62 5.27 -5.57
CA LEU A 114 -9.70 4.47 -4.35
C LEU A 114 -10.97 4.78 -3.55
N GLU A 115 -11.63 3.73 -3.09
CA GLU A 115 -12.66 3.79 -2.05
C GLU A 115 -12.08 3.28 -0.73
N VAL A 116 -12.41 3.95 0.37
CA VAL A 116 -11.88 3.68 1.71
C VAL A 116 -12.86 2.90 2.59
N ALA A 117 -12.34 2.09 3.51
CA ALA A 117 -13.13 1.37 4.51
C ALA A 117 -13.58 2.30 5.65
N GLN A 118 -14.59 1.86 6.41
CA GLN A 118 -15.14 2.63 7.53
C GLN A 118 -14.10 2.94 8.62
N ASP A 119 -13.16 2.02 8.86
CA ASP A 119 -12.07 2.15 9.84
C ASP A 119 -10.79 2.77 9.25
N PHE A 120 -10.81 3.34 8.04
CA PHE A 120 -9.61 3.87 7.37
C PHE A 120 -8.85 4.90 8.22
N PHE A 121 -9.56 5.89 8.77
CA PHE A 121 -8.93 6.92 9.60
C PHE A 121 -8.50 6.39 10.97
N GLU A 122 -9.27 5.47 11.55
CA GLU A 122 -8.94 4.78 12.81
C GLU A 122 -7.65 3.97 12.67
N TYR A 123 -7.49 3.27 11.54
CA TYR A 123 -6.30 2.51 11.17
C TYR A 123 -5.04 3.39 11.10
N PHE A 124 -5.07 4.48 10.34
CA PHE A 124 -3.92 5.38 10.24
C PHE A 124 -3.61 6.12 11.54
N LYS A 125 -4.64 6.52 12.29
CA LYS A 125 -4.47 7.16 13.59
C LYS A 125 -3.71 6.28 14.57
N ALA A 126 -4.08 5.00 14.65
CA ALA A 126 -3.45 4.05 15.57
C ALA A 126 -2.00 3.72 15.18
N LEU A 127 -1.69 3.73 13.88
CA LEU A 127 -0.37 3.34 13.36
C LEU A 127 0.61 4.50 13.20
N TYR A 128 0.14 5.74 13.23
CA TYR A 128 1.00 6.91 13.14
C TYR A 128 2.07 6.98 14.24
N PRO A 129 1.76 6.77 15.53
CA PRO A 129 2.77 6.75 16.58
C PRO A 129 3.84 5.66 16.36
N ILE A 130 3.45 4.49 15.87
CA ILE A 130 4.37 3.37 15.58
C ILE A 130 5.30 3.74 14.43
N LEU A 131 4.75 4.27 13.33
CA LEU A 131 5.55 4.73 12.19
C LEU A 131 6.56 5.81 12.58
N LYS A 132 6.19 6.71 13.50
CA LYS A 132 7.06 7.78 13.99
C LYS A 132 8.17 7.28 14.92
N PHE A 133 7.90 6.22 15.68
CA PHE A 133 8.83 5.68 16.67
C PHE A 133 9.81 4.65 16.11
N ASP A 134 9.33 3.77 15.22
CA ASP A 134 10.13 2.67 14.66
C ASP A 134 10.83 3.10 13.35
N PRO A 135 12.16 3.39 13.37
CA PRO A 135 12.88 3.85 12.18
C PRO A 135 13.06 2.76 11.11
N THR A 136 12.72 1.50 11.44
CA THR A 136 12.74 0.39 10.49
C THR A 136 11.46 0.34 9.65
N LEU A 137 10.47 1.17 10.00
CA LEU A 137 9.31 1.45 9.16
C LEU A 137 9.52 2.72 8.35
N TRP A 138 8.91 2.77 7.17
CA TRP A 138 8.89 3.99 6.34
C TRP A 138 7.52 4.30 5.75
N CYS A 139 6.56 3.39 5.88
CA CYS A 139 5.18 3.65 5.51
C CYS A 139 4.18 2.77 6.27
N VAL A 140 2.91 3.17 6.19
CA VAL A 140 1.77 2.32 6.51
C VAL A 140 0.90 2.27 5.27
N SER A 141 0.46 1.11 4.81
CA SER A 141 -0.40 0.97 3.64
C SER A 141 -1.71 0.28 4.01
N ALA A 142 -2.81 0.82 3.50
CA ALA A 142 -4.14 0.25 3.60
C ALA A 142 -4.34 -0.97 2.68
N TRP A 143 -3.33 -1.36 1.89
CA TRP A 143 -3.47 -2.36 0.84
C TRP A 143 -2.79 -3.69 1.19
N ASN A 144 -3.50 -4.79 0.93
CA ASN A 144 -2.93 -6.13 0.84
C ASN A 144 -2.91 -6.58 -0.63
N ASP A 145 -1.71 -6.71 -1.22
CA ASP A 145 -1.54 -7.16 -2.62
C ASP A 145 -2.20 -8.50 -2.92
N ASN A 146 -2.29 -9.39 -1.93
CA ASN A 146 -2.96 -10.70 -2.05
C ASN A 146 -4.30 -10.74 -1.30
N GLY A 147 -4.87 -9.57 -0.98
CA GLY A 147 -6.05 -9.38 -0.13
C GLY A 147 -7.40 -9.70 -0.77
N ARG A 148 -7.44 -10.62 -1.74
CA ARG A 148 -8.68 -11.00 -2.43
C ARG A 148 -9.56 -11.90 -1.56
N GLU A 149 -10.85 -11.94 -1.86
CA GLU A 149 -11.77 -12.86 -1.20
C GLU A 149 -11.30 -14.32 -1.35
N GLY A 150 -11.41 -15.11 -0.28
CA GLY A 150 -10.87 -16.46 -0.19
C GLY A 150 -9.36 -16.54 0.15
N TYR A 151 -8.65 -15.41 0.11
CA TYR A 151 -7.20 -15.33 0.40
C TYR A 151 -6.82 -14.58 1.68
N VAL A 152 -7.85 -14.12 2.38
CA VAL A 152 -7.76 -13.43 3.67
C VAL A 152 -8.60 -14.16 4.70
N ASP A 153 -8.18 -14.14 5.96
CA ASP A 153 -8.99 -14.60 7.07
C ASP A 153 -10.02 -13.53 7.45
N ALA A 154 -11.26 -13.72 6.98
CA ALA A 154 -12.36 -12.79 7.22
C ALA A 154 -12.72 -12.62 8.71
N ALA A 155 -12.27 -13.51 9.60
CA ALA A 155 -12.48 -13.40 11.05
C ALA A 155 -11.34 -12.64 11.76
N LYS A 156 -10.33 -12.17 11.01
CA LYS A 156 -9.13 -11.51 11.54
C LYS A 156 -8.94 -10.11 10.94
N SER A 157 -10.02 -9.32 10.88
CA SER A 157 -10.01 -7.95 10.38
C SER A 157 -8.98 -7.05 11.10
N SER A 158 -8.69 -7.30 12.37
CA SER A 158 -7.71 -6.57 13.18
C SER A 158 -6.25 -6.99 12.97
N LEU A 159 -5.99 -8.07 12.22
CA LEU A 159 -4.64 -8.58 12.05
C LEU A 159 -3.85 -7.72 11.06
N LEU A 160 -2.70 -7.23 11.51
CA LEU A 160 -1.74 -6.43 10.74
C LEU A 160 -0.39 -7.14 10.65
N TYR A 161 0.38 -6.80 9.62
CA TYR A 161 1.66 -7.39 9.28
C TYR A 161 2.68 -6.33 8.93
N ARG A 162 3.97 -6.67 9.04
CA ARG A 162 5.05 -5.97 8.34
C ARG A 162 5.19 -6.53 6.92
N THR A 163 5.63 -5.70 5.98
CA THR A 163 5.96 -6.10 4.61
C THR A 163 7.12 -5.29 4.05
N ASP A 164 8.02 -5.95 3.33
CA ASP A 164 9.13 -5.32 2.62
C ASP A 164 8.75 -4.84 1.21
N PHE A 165 7.58 -5.25 0.73
CA PHE A 165 7.03 -4.77 -0.54
C PHE A 165 6.28 -3.46 -0.27
N PHE A 166 6.70 -2.35 -0.87
CA PHE A 166 5.95 -1.09 -0.79
C PHE A 166 4.65 -1.19 -1.61
N PRO A 167 3.46 -1.23 -0.96
CA PRO A 167 2.21 -1.51 -1.68
C PRO A 167 1.59 -0.25 -2.29
N GLY A 168 1.77 0.91 -1.66
CA GLY A 168 1.08 2.15 -2.02
C GLY A 168 -0.42 2.09 -1.71
N LEU A 169 -1.27 2.49 -2.67
CA LEU A 169 -2.73 2.31 -2.69
C LEU A 169 -3.46 2.67 -1.38
N GLY A 170 -3.31 3.93 -0.95
CA GLY A 170 -3.74 4.38 0.37
C GLY A 170 -2.62 4.19 1.39
N TRP A 171 -1.69 5.14 1.48
CA TRP A 171 -0.48 4.94 2.26
C TRP A 171 -0.03 6.21 2.98
N MET A 172 0.51 6.04 4.18
CA MET A 172 1.01 7.11 5.04
C MET A 172 2.53 7.24 4.94
N LEU A 173 2.99 8.48 4.83
CA LEU A 173 4.39 8.89 4.71
C LEU A 173 4.70 10.01 5.70
N LEU A 174 5.89 9.97 6.32
CA LEU A 174 6.40 11.04 7.17
C LEU A 174 7.23 12.05 6.38
N LYS A 175 7.29 13.29 6.88
CA LYS A 175 8.09 14.37 6.26
C LYS A 175 9.56 13.98 6.15
N GLU A 176 10.13 13.33 7.14
CA GLU A 176 11.54 12.93 7.17
C GLU A 176 11.88 11.98 6.02
N VAL A 177 10.93 11.10 5.65
CA VAL A 177 11.10 10.22 4.49
C VAL A 177 10.94 11.01 3.20
N TRP A 178 10.02 11.97 3.14
CA TRP A 178 9.92 12.86 1.97
C TRP A 178 11.19 13.68 1.74
N ASP A 179 11.76 14.26 2.79
CA ASP A 179 13.00 15.04 2.73
C ASP A 179 14.18 14.16 2.24
N GLU A 180 14.14 12.84 2.49
CA GLU A 180 15.08 11.87 1.92
C GLU A 180 14.83 11.59 0.42
N LEU A 181 13.56 11.47 0.00
CA LEU A 181 13.18 11.04 -1.34
C LEU A 181 13.16 12.19 -2.36
N GLU A 182 12.71 13.38 -1.97
CA GLU A 182 12.51 14.54 -2.85
C GLU A 182 13.76 14.89 -3.68
N PRO A 183 14.98 14.99 -3.11
CA PRO A 183 16.15 15.43 -3.86
C PRO A 183 16.56 14.46 -4.97
N LYS A 184 16.13 13.20 -4.87
CA LYS A 184 16.41 12.10 -5.81
C LYS A 184 15.15 11.57 -6.49
N TRP A 185 14.04 12.31 -6.43
CA TRP A 185 12.74 11.86 -6.94
C TRP A 185 12.84 11.53 -8.44
N PRO A 186 12.33 10.37 -8.89
CA PRO A 186 12.54 9.90 -10.25
C PRO A 186 11.69 10.67 -11.25
N ALA A 187 12.11 10.66 -12.52
CA ALA A 187 11.35 11.27 -13.59
C ALA A 187 10.03 10.51 -13.92
N SER A 188 9.96 9.21 -13.65
CA SER A 188 8.80 8.34 -13.90
C SER A 188 8.84 7.10 -13.00
N PHE A 189 7.78 6.29 -13.01
CA PHE A 189 7.70 5.00 -12.30
C PHE A 189 8.08 5.09 -10.81
N TRP A 190 7.53 6.10 -10.13
CA TRP A 190 7.92 6.47 -8.77
C TRP A 190 7.75 5.34 -7.75
N ASP A 191 6.72 4.51 -7.90
CA ASP A 191 6.38 3.43 -6.98
C ASP A 191 7.37 2.26 -7.13
N ASP A 192 7.69 1.85 -8.36
CA ASP A 192 8.74 0.86 -8.63
C ASP A 192 10.12 1.37 -8.22
N TRP A 193 10.40 2.67 -8.40
CA TRP A 193 11.63 3.29 -7.90
C TRP A 193 11.71 3.26 -6.37
N MET A 194 10.60 3.51 -5.66
CA MET A 194 10.56 3.38 -4.20
C MET A 194 10.83 1.93 -3.76
N ARG A 195 10.34 0.93 -4.49
CA ARG A 195 10.57 -0.49 -4.16
C ARG A 195 12.05 -0.91 -4.26
N HIS A 196 12.86 -0.15 -5.00
CA HIS A 196 14.28 -0.44 -5.17
C HIS A 196 15.07 -0.31 -3.84
N PRO A 197 16.05 -1.20 -3.56
CA PRO A 197 16.78 -1.21 -2.29
C PRO A 197 17.49 0.11 -1.95
N ASN A 198 17.94 0.88 -2.95
CA ASN A 198 18.57 2.20 -2.73
C ASN A 198 17.64 3.23 -2.08
N GLN A 199 16.33 3.04 -2.21
CA GLN A 199 15.29 3.89 -1.62
C GLN A 199 14.75 3.24 -0.35
N ARG A 200 14.32 1.97 -0.46
CA ARG A 200 13.72 1.24 0.66
C ARG A 200 14.67 1.10 1.86
N LYS A 201 15.97 0.91 1.63
CA LYS A 201 17.01 0.79 2.67
C LYS A 201 16.61 -0.19 3.79
N GLU A 202 16.14 -1.37 3.39
CA GLU A 202 15.73 -2.45 4.29
C GLU A 202 14.56 -2.10 5.24
N ARG A 203 13.90 -0.95 5.06
CA ARG A 203 12.70 -0.58 5.81
C ARG A 203 11.47 -1.31 5.27
N SER A 204 10.49 -1.48 6.15
CA SER A 204 9.24 -2.17 5.88
C SER A 204 8.04 -1.23 6.01
N CYS A 205 6.89 -1.63 5.50
CA CYS A 205 5.62 -0.99 5.77
C CYS A 205 4.75 -1.88 6.65
N ILE A 206 3.78 -1.27 7.35
CA ILE A 206 2.67 -2.02 7.93
C ILE A 206 1.58 -2.18 6.88
N ARG A 207 1.00 -3.37 6.77
CA ARG A 207 -0.14 -3.69 5.90
C ARG A 207 -1.19 -4.53 6.64
N PRO A 208 -2.49 -4.47 6.27
CA PRO A 208 -3.51 -5.27 6.94
C PRO A 208 -3.70 -6.68 6.35
N GLU A 209 -4.41 -7.55 7.07
CA GLU A 209 -4.97 -8.79 6.51
C GLU A 209 -6.04 -8.48 5.45
N ILE A 210 -7.00 -7.63 5.79
CA ILE A 210 -8.07 -7.17 4.89
C ILE A 210 -7.83 -5.70 4.54
N SER A 211 -7.81 -5.38 3.24
CA SER A 211 -7.50 -4.03 2.78
C SER A 211 -8.50 -2.99 3.29
N ARG A 212 -7.99 -1.80 3.62
CA ARG A 212 -8.74 -0.60 3.99
C ARG A 212 -9.02 0.31 2.80
N THR A 213 -8.56 -0.09 1.62
CA THR A 213 -8.84 0.52 0.32
C THR A 213 -9.20 -0.55 -0.71
N LEU A 214 -10.06 -0.20 -1.65
CA LEU A 214 -10.26 -0.92 -2.91
C LEU A 214 -10.09 0.06 -4.07
N THR A 215 -9.61 -0.40 -5.23
CA THR A 215 -9.62 0.44 -6.44
C THR A 215 -10.82 0.12 -7.32
N PHE A 216 -11.45 1.16 -7.86
CA PHE A 216 -12.48 1.07 -8.89
C PHE A 216 -12.01 1.61 -10.26
N GLY A 217 -10.71 1.93 -10.37
CA GLY A 217 -10.09 2.56 -11.53
C GLY A 217 -9.73 1.60 -12.66
N ARG A 218 -10.72 1.02 -13.34
CA ARG A 218 -10.46 0.11 -14.48
C ARG A 218 -9.69 0.77 -15.63
N LYS A 219 -10.02 2.04 -15.93
CA LYS A 219 -9.33 2.86 -16.94
C LYS A 219 -8.38 3.83 -16.25
N GLY A 220 -7.10 3.76 -16.60
CA GLY A 220 -6.04 4.61 -16.07
C GLY A 220 -4.80 4.53 -16.96
N VAL A 221 -3.68 5.10 -16.50
CA VAL A 221 -2.42 5.19 -17.27
C VAL A 221 -1.86 3.81 -17.66
N SER A 222 -2.14 2.77 -16.87
CA SER A 222 -1.70 1.39 -17.11
C SER A 222 -2.58 0.56 -18.05
N LEU A 223 -3.60 1.16 -18.67
CA LEU A 223 -4.56 0.49 -19.57
C LEU A 223 -5.29 -0.73 -18.93
N GLY A 224 -5.34 -0.81 -17.59
CA GLY A 224 -6.11 -1.82 -16.86
C GLY A 224 -5.50 -3.23 -16.81
N GLN A 225 -4.26 -3.42 -17.29
CA GLN A 225 -3.62 -4.75 -17.41
C GLN A 225 -3.61 -5.56 -16.10
N PHE A 226 -3.36 -4.92 -14.96
CA PHE A 226 -3.38 -5.56 -13.64
C PHE A 226 -4.74 -5.49 -12.95
N TYR A 227 -5.61 -4.55 -13.35
CA TYR A 227 -6.91 -4.33 -12.72
C TYR A 227 -7.82 -5.54 -12.89
N ASP A 228 -8.01 -6.00 -14.14
CA ASP A 228 -8.95 -7.08 -14.44
C ASP A 228 -8.47 -8.44 -13.93
N LYS A 229 -7.15 -8.62 -13.76
CA LYS A 229 -6.55 -9.88 -13.28
C LYS A 229 -6.46 -9.97 -11.76
N TYR A 230 -6.10 -8.88 -11.08
CA TYR A 230 -5.80 -8.89 -9.64
C TYR A 230 -6.58 -7.83 -8.86
N LEU A 231 -6.44 -6.54 -9.21
CA LEU A 231 -6.82 -5.45 -8.30
C LEU A 231 -8.33 -5.38 -8.02
N ARG A 232 -9.18 -5.71 -9.00
CA ARG A 232 -10.65 -5.66 -8.84
C ARG A 232 -11.21 -6.66 -7.83
N TYR A 233 -10.42 -7.67 -7.45
CA TYR A 233 -10.84 -8.75 -6.57
C TYR A 233 -10.44 -8.53 -5.12
N ILE A 234 -9.69 -7.46 -4.83
CA ILE A 234 -9.27 -7.15 -3.47
C ILE A 234 -10.49 -6.81 -2.62
N LYS A 235 -10.57 -7.47 -1.46
CA LYS A 235 -11.68 -7.31 -0.52
C LYS A 235 -11.47 -6.04 0.30
N LEU A 236 -12.46 -5.15 0.26
CA LEU A 236 -12.54 -4.03 1.18
C LEU A 236 -13.08 -4.50 2.53
N ASN A 237 -12.43 -4.06 3.60
CA ASN A 237 -12.91 -4.27 4.94
C ASN A 237 -14.25 -3.56 5.18
N THR A 238 -15.21 -4.27 5.78
CA THR A 238 -16.53 -3.74 6.15
C THR A 238 -16.77 -3.79 7.66
N GLU A 239 -15.84 -4.33 8.45
CA GLU A 239 -15.93 -4.41 9.90
C GLU A 239 -15.11 -3.30 10.54
N PHE A 240 -15.73 -2.44 11.36
CA PHE A 240 -14.99 -1.39 12.05
C PHE A 240 -14.09 -1.99 13.15
N VAL A 241 -12.77 -1.82 13.03
CA VAL A 241 -11.81 -2.25 14.05
C VAL A 241 -11.29 -1.04 14.82
N PRO A 242 -11.47 -0.98 16.16
CA PRO A 242 -11.01 0.14 16.99
C PRO A 242 -9.51 0.02 17.30
N PHE A 243 -8.66 0.18 16.30
CA PHE A 243 -7.20 0.00 16.41
C PHE A 243 -6.54 0.87 17.49
N THR A 244 -7.06 2.07 17.75
CA THR A 244 -6.54 2.95 18.82
C THR A 244 -6.76 2.38 20.23
N LYS A 245 -7.60 1.35 20.35
CA LYS A 245 -7.88 0.62 21.60
C LYS A 245 -7.18 -0.73 21.69
N THR A 246 -6.35 -1.08 20.69
CA THR A 246 -5.62 -2.35 20.65
C THR A 246 -4.14 -2.14 20.88
N ASP A 247 -3.48 -3.09 21.55
CA ASP A 247 -2.02 -3.08 21.64
C ASP A 247 -1.43 -3.53 20.31
N LEU A 248 -0.72 -2.61 19.66
CA LEU A 248 -0.07 -2.81 18.36
C LEU A 248 1.45 -2.93 18.50
N SER A 249 1.99 -3.01 19.72
CA SER A 249 3.43 -3.13 19.99
C SER A 249 4.04 -4.40 19.40
N TYR A 250 3.22 -5.41 19.08
CA TYR A 250 3.67 -6.61 18.36
C TYR A 250 4.21 -6.31 16.95
N LEU A 251 3.97 -5.11 16.40
CA LEU A 251 4.46 -4.66 15.10
C LEU A 251 5.87 -4.04 15.16
N GLU A 252 6.39 -3.76 16.35
CA GLU A 252 7.78 -3.33 16.54
C GLU A 252 8.73 -4.40 16.00
N GLN A 253 9.75 -4.01 15.23
CA GLN A 253 10.55 -4.95 14.45
C GLN A 253 11.11 -6.13 15.27
N GLU A 254 11.69 -5.88 16.44
CA GLU A 254 12.30 -6.93 17.27
C GLU A 254 11.26 -7.99 17.69
N LYS A 255 10.12 -7.54 18.23
CA LYS A 255 9.01 -8.42 18.64
C LYS A 255 8.40 -9.14 17.44
N TYR A 256 8.24 -8.42 16.34
CA TYR A 256 7.64 -8.97 15.13
C TYR A 256 8.54 -10.04 14.51
N ASP A 257 9.84 -9.78 14.38
CA ASP A 257 10.80 -10.71 13.77
C ASP A 257 10.89 -12.01 14.58
N GLU A 258 11.03 -11.92 15.90
CA GLU A 258 11.08 -13.11 16.77
C GLU A 258 9.79 -13.95 16.65
N ALA A 259 8.63 -13.32 16.80
CA ALA A 259 7.35 -14.01 16.77
C ALA A 259 7.05 -14.58 15.37
N PHE A 260 7.30 -13.80 14.32
CA PHE A 260 7.03 -14.18 12.93
C PHE A 260 7.94 -15.32 12.47
N GLU A 261 9.24 -15.25 12.77
CA GLU A 261 10.19 -16.32 12.43
C GLU A 261 9.80 -17.63 13.14
N LYS A 262 9.50 -17.54 14.44
CA LYS A 262 9.03 -18.69 15.23
C LYS A 262 7.75 -19.28 14.65
N GLU A 263 6.76 -18.47 14.28
CA GLU A 263 5.50 -18.96 13.74
C GLU A 263 5.68 -19.61 12.36
N VAL A 264 6.39 -18.95 11.44
CA VAL A 264 6.59 -19.42 10.07
C VAL A 264 7.43 -20.69 10.02
N TYR A 265 8.57 -20.71 10.73
CA TYR A 265 9.53 -21.80 10.56
C TYR A 265 9.26 -23.02 11.44
N ASN A 266 8.44 -22.89 12.49
CA ASN A 266 7.88 -24.05 13.20
C ASN A 266 6.64 -24.65 12.50
N ALA A 267 6.05 -23.96 11.53
CA ALA A 267 4.95 -24.51 10.75
C ALA A 267 5.43 -25.72 9.94
N PRO A 268 4.64 -26.82 9.89
CA PRO A 268 4.99 -28.01 9.11
C PRO A 268 5.14 -27.65 7.63
N ILE A 269 6.23 -28.15 7.03
CA ILE A 269 6.45 -28.07 5.59
C ILE A 269 5.50 -29.06 4.92
N VAL A 270 4.75 -28.59 3.93
CA VAL A 270 3.77 -29.37 3.17
C VAL A 270 3.98 -29.18 1.66
N THR A 271 3.33 -30.02 0.85
CA THR A 271 3.29 -29.85 -0.61
C THR A 271 1.98 -29.17 -1.07
N VAL A 272 1.96 -28.72 -2.32
CA VAL A 272 0.75 -28.15 -2.94
C VAL A 272 -0.36 -29.20 -3.01
N GLU A 273 -0.01 -30.45 -3.31
CA GLU A 273 -0.94 -31.57 -3.38
C GLU A 273 -1.57 -31.88 -2.03
N GLU A 274 -0.81 -31.80 -0.94
CA GLU A 274 -1.33 -32.02 0.41
C GLU A 274 -2.37 -30.96 0.81
N LEU A 275 -2.11 -29.69 0.46
CA LEU A 275 -3.04 -28.59 0.69
C LEU A 275 -4.31 -28.73 -0.17
N LYS A 276 -4.17 -28.99 -1.48
CA LYS A 276 -5.31 -29.06 -2.41
C LYS A 276 -6.20 -30.28 -2.19
N ASN A 277 -5.61 -31.41 -1.79
CA ASN A 277 -6.36 -32.64 -1.55
C ASN A 277 -7.07 -32.67 -0.18
N GLY A 278 -6.98 -31.59 0.61
CA GLY A 278 -7.66 -31.48 1.91
C GLY A 278 -7.16 -32.48 2.96
N LYS A 279 -5.97 -33.08 2.75
CA LYS A 279 -5.41 -34.10 3.64
C LYS A 279 -4.90 -33.54 4.97
N LEU A 280 -4.73 -32.22 5.05
CA LEU A 280 -4.20 -31.53 6.21
C LEU A 280 -5.31 -31.18 7.21
N SER A 281 -5.15 -31.66 8.44
CA SER A 281 -6.04 -31.35 9.58
C SER A 281 -5.69 -30.00 10.21
N GLY A 282 -6.69 -29.31 10.77
CA GLY A 282 -6.52 -28.03 11.45
C GLY A 282 -6.52 -26.79 10.54
N ARG A 283 -6.31 -25.63 11.16
CA ARG A 283 -6.31 -24.29 10.51
C ARG A 283 -4.91 -23.79 10.13
N GLY A 284 -3.88 -24.62 10.32
CA GLY A 284 -2.48 -24.22 10.13
C GLY A 284 -1.91 -23.47 11.34
N PRO A 285 -0.78 -22.75 11.17
CA PRO A 285 -0.15 -22.44 9.89
C PRO A 285 0.52 -23.64 9.20
N PHE A 286 0.62 -23.59 7.87
CA PHE A 286 1.39 -24.53 7.03
C PHE A 286 2.42 -23.76 6.20
N ARG A 287 3.54 -24.40 5.86
CA ARG A 287 4.62 -23.77 5.08
C ARG A 287 4.88 -24.50 3.77
N LEU A 288 4.84 -23.76 2.67
CA LEU A 288 5.33 -24.15 1.36
C LEU A 288 6.72 -23.53 1.16
N GLN A 289 7.74 -24.36 0.97
CA GLN A 289 9.10 -23.87 0.82
C GLN A 289 9.47 -23.66 -0.66
N TYR A 290 10.02 -22.49 -0.99
CA TYR A 290 10.67 -22.23 -2.29
C TYR A 290 12.18 -22.05 -2.11
N SER A 291 12.96 -22.23 -3.17
CA SER A 291 14.43 -22.10 -3.14
C SER A 291 15.00 -21.18 -4.23
N SER A 292 14.15 -20.72 -5.15
CA SER A 292 14.52 -19.87 -6.29
C SER A 292 13.32 -19.05 -6.78
N ALA A 293 13.56 -17.96 -7.51
CA ALA A 293 12.50 -17.17 -8.16
C ALA A 293 11.53 -18.04 -9.00
N PRO A 294 11.99 -18.95 -9.87
CA PRO A 294 11.08 -19.84 -10.60
C PRO A 294 10.20 -20.69 -9.68
N SER A 295 10.76 -21.29 -8.63
CA SER A 295 9.98 -22.10 -7.68
C SER A 295 8.95 -21.27 -6.90
N PHE A 296 9.31 -20.05 -6.50
CA PHE A 296 8.37 -19.11 -5.88
C PHE A 296 7.22 -18.78 -6.83
N LYS A 297 7.53 -18.42 -8.09
CA LYS A 297 6.53 -18.09 -9.10
C LYS A 297 5.57 -19.24 -9.37
N THR A 298 6.08 -20.47 -9.43
CA THR A 298 5.25 -21.67 -9.57
C THR A 298 4.28 -21.79 -8.39
N LEU A 299 4.77 -21.74 -7.15
CA LEU A 299 3.92 -21.83 -5.97
C LEU A 299 2.88 -20.70 -5.92
N ALA A 300 3.28 -19.45 -6.17
CA ALA A 300 2.37 -18.31 -6.19
C ALA A 300 1.23 -18.51 -7.20
N ARG A 301 1.51 -19.00 -8.41
CA ARG A 301 0.50 -19.28 -9.44
C ARG A 301 -0.43 -20.43 -9.07
N GLU A 302 0.06 -21.48 -8.40
CA GLU A 302 -0.78 -22.60 -7.95
C GLU A 302 -1.91 -22.16 -7.02
N PHE A 303 -1.70 -21.05 -6.30
CA PHE A 303 -2.66 -20.39 -5.44
C PHE A 303 -3.16 -19.07 -6.04
N GLY A 304 -2.93 -18.80 -7.32
CA GLY A 304 -3.33 -17.59 -8.05
C GLY A 304 -2.92 -16.26 -7.41
N LEU A 305 -1.88 -16.25 -6.57
CA LEU A 305 -1.32 -15.05 -5.95
C LEU A 305 -0.60 -14.20 -7.00
N MET A 306 -0.23 -12.97 -6.63
CA MET A 306 0.66 -12.16 -7.45
C MET A 306 2.08 -12.76 -7.43
N ASP A 307 2.58 -13.15 -8.61
CA ASP A 307 3.86 -13.85 -8.78
C ASP A 307 4.99 -12.93 -9.29
N ASP A 308 4.70 -11.65 -9.53
CA ASP A 308 5.72 -10.66 -9.89
C ASP A 308 6.59 -10.29 -8.68
N LEU A 309 7.87 -10.05 -8.95
CA LEU A 309 8.82 -9.56 -7.95
C LEU A 309 9.33 -8.19 -8.38
N LYS A 310 9.52 -7.30 -7.40
CA LYS A 310 10.10 -5.97 -7.62
C LYS A 310 11.40 -5.87 -6.85
N SER A 311 12.52 -5.77 -7.57
CA SER A 311 13.87 -5.87 -6.98
C SER A 311 14.02 -7.10 -6.07
N GLY A 312 13.51 -8.25 -6.52
CA GLY A 312 13.51 -9.52 -5.81
C GLY A 312 12.52 -9.64 -4.65
N VAL A 313 11.76 -8.61 -4.32
CA VAL A 313 10.76 -8.64 -3.26
C VAL A 313 9.41 -9.14 -3.81
N PRO A 314 8.83 -10.22 -3.28
CA PRO A 314 7.50 -10.67 -3.67
C PRO A 314 6.41 -9.79 -3.03
N ARG A 315 5.27 -9.71 -3.69
CA ARG A 315 4.07 -8.96 -3.26
C ARG A 315 3.62 -9.37 -1.85
N ALA A 316 3.36 -8.38 -0.98
CA ALA A 316 3.06 -8.56 0.46
C ALA A 316 4.12 -9.38 1.24
N GLY A 317 5.32 -9.56 0.69
CA GLY A 317 6.38 -10.35 1.30
C GLY A 317 7.01 -9.65 2.50
N TYR A 318 7.46 -10.44 3.48
CA TYR A 318 8.32 -9.99 4.58
C TYR A 318 9.41 -11.02 4.81
N ARG A 319 10.67 -10.63 4.71
CA ARG A 319 11.82 -11.56 4.77
C ARG A 319 11.68 -12.74 3.80
N GLY A 320 11.16 -12.45 2.60
CA GLY A 320 10.83 -13.43 1.56
C GLY A 320 9.54 -14.23 1.78
N VAL A 321 8.90 -14.15 2.95
CA VAL A 321 7.68 -14.92 3.27
C VAL A 321 6.43 -14.20 2.76
N VAL A 322 5.63 -14.87 1.94
CA VAL A 322 4.29 -14.42 1.56
C VAL A 322 3.25 -15.14 2.40
N SER A 323 2.50 -14.36 3.18
CA SER A 323 1.46 -14.86 4.10
C SER A 323 0.08 -14.68 3.50
N PHE A 324 -0.70 -15.75 3.42
CA PHE A 324 -2.08 -15.70 2.91
C PHE A 324 -2.95 -16.74 3.59
N PHE A 325 -4.26 -16.61 3.42
CA PHE A 325 -5.23 -17.59 3.85
C PHE A 325 -5.71 -18.38 2.63
N SER A 326 -6.08 -19.64 2.76
CA SER A 326 -6.78 -20.35 1.69
C SER A 326 -7.52 -21.53 2.26
N GLN A 327 -8.77 -21.73 1.83
CA GLN A 327 -9.60 -22.87 2.25
C GLN A 327 -9.65 -23.07 3.79
N GLY A 328 -9.73 -21.96 4.55
CA GLY A 328 -9.79 -22.03 6.01
C GLY A 328 -8.44 -22.25 6.72
N LYS A 329 -7.31 -22.14 6.01
CA LYS A 329 -5.96 -22.41 6.51
C LYS A 329 -5.02 -21.23 6.31
N ARG A 330 -4.19 -20.92 7.32
CA ARG A 330 -3.06 -20.00 7.18
C ARG A 330 -1.92 -20.72 6.46
N ILE A 331 -1.40 -20.11 5.40
CA ILE A 331 -0.33 -20.66 4.56
C ILE A 331 0.78 -19.62 4.41
N TYR A 332 2.03 -20.09 4.50
CA TYR A 332 3.24 -19.34 4.24
C TYR A 332 3.97 -19.91 3.02
N ILE A 333 4.15 -19.12 1.97
CA ILE A 333 5.18 -19.41 0.95
C ILE A 333 6.46 -18.75 1.43
N ALA A 334 7.46 -19.54 1.81
CA ALA A 334 8.64 -19.05 2.52
C ALA A 334 9.95 -19.59 1.90
N PRO A 335 11.05 -18.82 1.97
CA PRO A 335 12.38 -19.33 1.68
C PRO A 335 12.83 -20.32 2.78
N PRO A 336 13.96 -21.02 2.61
CA PRO A 336 14.52 -21.87 3.66
C PRO A 336 14.88 -21.07 4.91
N VAL A 337 15.06 -21.78 6.03
CA VAL A 337 15.60 -21.20 7.27
C VAL A 337 16.97 -20.57 6.97
N GLY A 338 17.26 -19.42 7.58
CA GLY A 338 18.52 -18.71 7.36
C GLY A 338 18.54 -17.80 6.13
N TRP A 339 17.36 -17.46 5.57
CA TRP A 339 17.26 -16.38 4.58
C TRP A 339 17.76 -15.06 5.17
N THR A 340 18.60 -14.33 4.42
CA THR A 340 19.25 -13.10 4.90
C THR A 340 18.93 -11.87 4.08
N LYS A 341 18.69 -12.00 2.76
CA LYS A 341 18.48 -10.84 1.88
C LYS A 341 17.72 -11.19 0.61
N TYR A 342 17.13 -10.16 0.02
CA TYR A 342 16.58 -10.22 -1.34
C TYR A 342 17.69 -10.22 -2.39
N ASP A 343 17.43 -10.90 -3.51
CA ASP A 343 18.28 -10.87 -4.70
C ASP A 343 17.61 -9.99 -5.76
N PRO A 344 18.11 -8.77 -6.03
CA PRO A 344 17.51 -7.86 -7.00
C PRO A 344 17.48 -8.40 -8.44
N SER A 345 18.23 -9.46 -8.76
CA SER A 345 18.19 -10.12 -10.07
C SER A 345 16.89 -10.93 -10.27
N TRP A 346 16.15 -11.21 -9.20
CA TRP A 346 14.86 -11.88 -9.28
C TRP A 346 13.82 -10.88 -9.80
N SER A 347 13.38 -11.12 -11.05
CA SER A 347 12.34 -10.38 -11.78
C SER A 347 11.22 -11.32 -12.17
#